data_AF-A0A9X2QEU7-F1
#
_entry.id   AF-A0A9X2QEU7-F1
#
_cell.length_a   1.000
_cell.length_b   1.000
_cell.length_c   1.000
_cell.angle_alpha   90.00
_cell.angle_beta   90.00
_cell.angle_gamma   90.00
#
_symmetry.space_group_name_H-M   'P 1'
#
loop_
_entity.id
_entity.type
_entity.pdbx_description
1 polymer ?
#
loop_
_entity_poly.entity_id
_entity_poly.type
_entity_poly.pdbx_seq_one_letter_code
_entity_poly.pdbx_strand_id
1 'polypeptide(L)' 'MRKNPEYKIEIAIERYKDEAVSLEKAADIASVSVEEMKETLRSRGVALKGPEHKGEIDDDAERARRALR' A
#
# COMPACT_ATOMS: atom_id res chain seq x y z
N MET A 1 9.41 -26.16 11.83
CA MET A 1 9.69 -24.72 11.62
C MET A 1 8.38 -23.96 11.73
N ARG A 2 8.22 -23.10 12.74
CA ARG A 2 7.01 -22.29 12.92
C ARG A 2 6.99 -21.22 11.82
N LYS A 3 6.31 -21.53 10.71
CA LYS A 3 6.01 -20.57 9.64
C LYS A 3 4.97 -19.62 10.21
N ASN A 4 5.39 -18.56 10.87
CA ASN A 4 4.48 -17.51 11.29
C ASN A 4 4.41 -16.49 10.14
N PRO A 5 3.41 -16.57 9.24
CA PRO A 5 3.27 -15.63 8.12
C PRO A 5 3.17 -14.18 8.61
N GLU A 6 2.67 -13.99 9.83
CA GLU A 6 2.52 -12.70 10.49
C GLU A 6 3.84 -11.93 10.60
N TYR A 7 4.96 -12.61 10.89
CA TYR A 7 6.27 -11.96 11.00
C TYR A 7 6.76 -11.40 9.65
N LYS A 8 6.40 -12.04 8.54
CA LYS A 8 6.80 -11.56 7.21
C LYS A 8 6.09 -10.27 6.85
N ILE A 9 4.81 -10.16 7.21
CA ILE A 9 4.01 -8.94 7.03
C ILE A 9 4.62 -7.79 7.83
N GLU A 10 4.99 -8.02 9.09
CA GLU A 10 5.58 -6.96 9.91
C GLU A 10 6.94 -6.49 9.36
N ILE A 11 7.81 -7.42 8.93
CA ILE A 11 9.07 -7.08 8.29
C ILE A 11 8.84 -6.29 7.00
N ALA A 12 7.86 -6.69 6.18
CA ALA A 12 7.51 -5.97 4.96
C ALA A 12 7.03 -4.54 5.23
N ILE A 13 6.18 -4.35 6.25
CA ILE A 13 5.67 -3.03 6.66
C ILE A 13 6.82 -2.13 7.13
N GLU A 14 7.70 -2.63 8.00
CA GLU A 14 8.81 -1.84 8.52
C GLU A 14 9.81 -1.45 7.42
N ARG A 15 10.12 -2.38 6.50
CA ARG A 15 10.97 -2.08 5.33
C ARG A 15 10.32 -1.09 4.37
N TYR A 16 9.00 -1.13 4.23
CA TYR A 16 8.27 -0.17 3.41
C TYR A 16 8.25 1.23 4.03
N LYS A 17 8.06 1.32 5.36
CA LYS A 17 8.12 2.59 6.10
C LYS A 17 9.50 3.25 6.00
N ASP A 18 10.56 2.46 6.15
CA ASP A 18 11.96 2.88 6.09
C ASP A 18 12.43 3.24 4.67
N GLU A 19 11.55 3.20 3.66
CA GLU A 19 11.88 3.46 2.24
C GLU A 19 12.91 2.50 1.65
N ALA A 20 13.23 1.41 2.34
CA ALA A 20 14.17 0.42 1.90
C ALA A 20 13.63 -0.40 0.71
N VAL A 21 12.30 -0.50 0.56
CA VAL A 21 11.64 -1.31 -0.49
C VAL A 21 10.37 -0.66 -1.04
N SER A 22 10.08 -0.90 -2.32
CA SER A 22 8.81 -0.53 -2.97
C SER A 22 7.64 -1.39 -2.48
N LEU A 23 6.40 -0.96 -2.75
CA LEU A 23 5.17 -1.68 -2.37
C LEU A 23 5.15 -3.13 -2.89
N GLU A 24 5.49 -3.34 -4.16
CA GLU A 24 5.56 -4.67 -4.77
C GLU A 24 6.58 -5.57 -4.07
N LYS A 25 7.71 -4.98 -3.68
CA LYS A 25 8.78 -5.70 -2.99
C LYS A 25 8.41 -6.03 -1.55
N ALA A 26 7.63 -5.16 -0.88
CA ALA A 26 7.05 -5.45 0.42
C ALA A 26 6.03 -6.61 0.33
N ALA A 27 5.18 -6.63 -0.69
CA ALA A 27 4.23 -7.70 -0.94
C ALA A 27 4.93 -9.06 -1.18
N ASP A 28 6.01 -9.05 -1.98
CA ASP A 28 6.89 -10.21 -2.21
C ASP A 28 7.50 -10.77 -0.91
N ILE A 29 8.01 -9.89 -0.04
CA ILE A 29 8.56 -10.27 1.28
C ILE A 29 7.48 -10.86 2.19
N ALA A 30 6.30 -10.24 2.21
CA ALA A 30 5.14 -10.72 2.95
C ALA A 30 4.54 -12.00 2.34
N SER A 31 4.90 -12.35 1.11
CA SER A 31 4.33 -13.46 0.34
C SER A 31 2.82 -13.30 0.11
N VAL A 32 2.38 -12.06 -0.10
CA VAL A 32 0.99 -11.65 -0.30
C VAL A 32 0.85 -10.88 -1.61
N SER A 33 -0.38 -10.67 -2.06
CA SER A 33 -0.64 -9.82 -3.23
C SER A 33 -0.41 -8.34 -2.92
N VAL A 34 -0.07 -7.55 -3.93
CA VAL A 34 0.12 -6.09 -3.80
C VAL A 34 -1.11 -5.40 -3.21
N GLU A 35 -2.31 -5.83 -3.61
CA GLU A 35 -3.58 -5.30 -3.09
C GLU A 35 -3.78 -5.63 -1.60
N GLU A 36 -3.42 -6.85 -1.18
CA GLU A 36 -3.47 -7.26 0.23
C GLU A 36 -2.45 -6.48 1.08
N MET A 37 -1.26 -6.20 0.52
CA MET A 37 -0.27 -5.33 1.15
C MET A 37 -0.77 -3.89 1.28
N LYS A 38 -1.46 -3.34 0.26
CA LYS A 38 -2.08 -2.00 0.35
C LYS A 38 -3.12 -1.92 1.46
N GLU A 39 -3.99 -2.92 1.55
CA GLU A 39 -5.02 -2.98 2.58
C GLU A 39 -4.40 -3.09 3.97
N THR A 40 -3.36 -3.93 4.11
CA THR A 40 -2.59 -4.08 5.35
C THR A 40 -1.95 -2.77 5.78
N LEU A 41 -1.32 -2.04 4.85
CA LEU A 41 -0.70 -0.74 5.11
C LEU A 41 -1.75 0.31 5.51
N ARG A 42 -2.90 0.37 4.80
CA ARG A 42 -4.02 1.26 5.15
C ARG A 42 -4.59 0.96 6.53
N SER A 43 -4.83 -0.32 6.84
CA SER A 43 -5.34 -0.78 8.14
C SER A 43 -4.37 -0.43 9.28
N ARG A 44 -3.06 -0.45 9.02
CA ARG A 44 -2.00 -0.05 9.95
C ARG A 44 -1.72 1.47 9.95
N GLY A 45 -2.45 2.27 9.18
CA GLY A 45 -2.27 3.73 9.10
C GLY A 45 -0.99 4.17 8.39
N VAL A 46 -0.38 3.32 7.57
CA VAL A 46 0.83 3.63 6.81
C VAL A 46 0.44 4.26 5.48
N ALA A 47 0.92 5.48 5.24
CA ALA A 47 0.75 6.20 3.98
C ALA A 47 1.34 5.41 2.80
N LEU A 48 0.52 5.18 1.76
CA LEU A 48 1.00 4.51 0.55
C LEU A 48 1.88 5.49 -0.23
N LYS A 49 3.16 5.16 -0.38
CA LYS A 49 4.10 5.83 -1.28
C LYS A 49 3.82 5.39 -2.71
N GLY A 50 2.83 6.03 -3.33
CA GLY A 50 2.47 5.89 -4.73
C GLY A 50 2.06 7.24 -5.32
N PRO A 51 1.94 7.36 -6.66
CA PRO A 51 1.49 8.60 -7.30
C PRO A 51 0.12 9.08 -6.78
N GLU A 52 -0.69 8.17 -6.23
CA GLU A 52 -2.03 8.41 -5.69
C GLU A 52 -2.03 9.09 -4.30
N HIS A 53 -0.87 9.37 -3.70
CA HIS A 53 -0.79 9.89 -2.32
C HIS A 53 -0.21 11.30 -2.18
N LYS A 54 0.03 11.99 -3.30
CA LYS A 54 0.23 13.45 -3.29
C LYS A 54 -0.95 14.13 -4.00
N GLY A 55 -2.13 14.10 -3.39
CA GLY A 55 -3.19 15.08 -3.70
C GLY A 55 -4.50 14.60 -4.34
N GLU A 56 -4.79 13.31 -4.39
CA GLU A 56 -5.96 12.80 -5.13
C GLU A 56 -7.12 12.34 -4.22
N ILE A 57 -7.37 13.04 -3.12
CA ILE A 57 -8.65 12.90 -2.39
C ILE A 57 -9.67 13.94 -2.86
N ASP A 58 -9.28 14.97 -3.63
CA ASP A 58 -10.19 16.10 -3.95
C ASP A 58 -10.58 16.29 -5.43
N ASP A 59 -9.82 15.81 -6.44
CA ASP A 59 -10.02 16.32 -7.83
C ASP A 59 -10.50 15.30 -8.88
N ASP A 60 -10.13 14.01 -8.82
CA ASP A 60 -10.43 13.09 -9.93
C ASP A 60 -11.91 12.63 -10.00
N ALA A 61 -12.62 12.62 -8.85
CA ALA A 61 -14.05 12.36 -8.80
C ALA A 61 -14.89 13.48 -9.43
N GLU A 62 -14.40 14.74 -9.42
CA GLU A 62 -15.11 15.88 -10.00
C GLU A 62 -14.93 15.95 -11.53
N ARG A 63 -13.76 15.53 -12.05
CA ARG A 63 -13.52 15.44 -13.50
C ARG A 63 -14.42 14.43 -14.19
N ALA A 64 -14.65 13.25 -13.59
CA ALA A 64 -15.58 12.26 -14.12
C ALA A 64 -17.04 12.79 -14.18
N ARG A 65 -17.44 13.68 -13.26
CA ARG A 65 -18.79 14.29 -13.24
C ARG A 65 -18.96 15.42 -14.26
N ARG A 66 -17.87 16.10 -14.67
CA ARG A 66 -17.92 17.16 -15.68
C ARG A 66 -18.02 16.65 -17.12
N ALA A 67 -17.64 15.40 -17.39
CA ALA A 67 -17.72 14.80 -18.74
C ALA A 67 -19.12 14.28 -19.13
N LEU A 68 -20.10 14.37 -18.22
CA LEU A 68 -21.50 13.98 -18.44
C LEU A 68 -22.47 15.18 -18.53
N ARG A 69 -21.96 16.39 -18.74
CA ARG A 69 -22.78 17.60 -18.95
C ARG A 69 -22.62 18.15 -20.36
#